data_AF-A0A842IGN4-F1
#
_entry.id   AF-A0A842IGN4-F1
#
_cell.length_a   1.000
_cell.length_b   1.000
_cell.length_c   1.000
_cell.angle_alpha   90.00
_cell.angle_beta   90.00
_cell.angle_gamma   90.00
#
_symmetry.space_group_name_H-M   'P 1'
#
loop_
_entity.id
_entity.type
_entity.pdbx_description
1 polymer ?
#
loop_
_entity_poly.entity_id
_entity_poly.type
_entity_poly.pdbx_seq_one_letter_code
_entity_poly.pdbx_strand_id
1 'polypeptide(L)'
;MKCKPYYLFIFMLFIGCHNQDKSSEGKDFRLSLEESNDKLLNQGNIAFADSLFASDYNNMGPDAVKDFVTNLRTAFPDLEVSVENKVQNGKMQAWIRTHKGTHRAPFMGYLPLNNAITWQSTIISERDDAGMISGEWGNSDLAEQLEKASANGVYTYLPPVEGHAIINMDQFIWSYTNTDTKRQFSEYGDIEFKDGLLLYTVKHSNWPERIGTSFKTRMLGQFGDTVKWNFLDADEKITGLGQALKASQ
;
A
#
# COMPACT_ATOMS: atom_id res chain seq x y z
N MET A 1 -46.61 -0.83 -55.95
CA MET A 1 -46.16 -1.24 -54.60
C MET A 1 -44.91 -2.10 -54.74
N LYS A 2 -43.77 -1.65 -54.21
CA LYS A 2 -42.50 -2.40 -54.26
C LYS A 2 -42.49 -3.41 -53.12
N CYS A 3 -42.41 -4.70 -53.43
CA CYS A 3 -42.13 -5.76 -52.45
C CYS A 3 -40.68 -6.24 -52.67
N LYS A 4 -39.82 -6.11 -51.64
CA LYS A 4 -38.42 -6.56 -51.68
C LYS A 4 -38.34 -8.08 -51.44
N PRO A 5 -37.41 -8.80 -52.09
CA PRO A 5 -37.18 -10.21 -51.81
C PRO A 5 -36.41 -10.38 -50.49
N TYR A 6 -36.84 -11.33 -49.67
CA TYR A 6 -36.05 -11.85 -48.55
C TYR A 6 -35.05 -12.87 -49.10
N TYR A 7 -33.76 -12.59 -48.97
CA TYR A 7 -32.71 -13.59 -49.17
C TYR A 7 -32.51 -14.34 -47.84
N LEU A 8 -32.85 -15.63 -47.84
CA LEU A 8 -32.51 -16.57 -46.79
C LEU A 8 -30.99 -16.81 -46.83
N PHE A 9 -30.23 -16.12 -45.97
CA PHE A 9 -28.82 -16.41 -45.75
C PHE A 9 -28.70 -17.72 -44.96
N ILE A 10 -28.39 -18.82 -45.65
CA ILE A 10 -27.97 -20.08 -45.02
C ILE A 10 -26.55 -19.87 -44.49
N PHE A 11 -26.41 -19.65 -43.18
CA PHE A 11 -25.11 -19.76 -42.51
C PHE A 11 -24.77 -21.26 -42.42
N MET A 12 -23.81 -21.72 -43.21
CA MET A 12 -23.18 -23.01 -43.01
C MET A 12 -22.44 -22.99 -41.67
N LEU A 13 -22.99 -23.71 -40.69
CA LEU A 13 -22.28 -24.13 -39.48
C LEU A 13 -21.16 -25.08 -39.90
N PHE A 14 -19.95 -24.56 -40.07
CA PHE A 14 -18.76 -25.41 -39.92
C PHE A 14 -18.66 -25.75 -38.43
N ILE A 15 -19.19 -26.90 -38.05
CA ILE A 15 -18.79 -27.59 -36.82
C ILE A 15 -17.36 -28.06 -37.08
N GLY A 16 -16.41 -27.14 -36.95
CA GLY A 16 -15.04 -27.52 -36.70
C GLY A 16 -15.01 -28.09 -35.30
N CYS A 17 -14.83 -29.42 -35.18
CA CYS A 17 -14.27 -29.97 -33.96
C CYS A 17 -12.87 -29.36 -33.82
N HIS A 18 -12.79 -28.22 -33.14
CA HIS A 18 -11.54 -27.80 -32.53
C HIS A 18 -11.27 -28.84 -31.46
N ASN A 19 -10.43 -29.83 -31.79
CA ASN A 19 -9.63 -30.48 -30.78
C ASN A 19 -8.80 -29.36 -30.16
N GLN A 20 -9.34 -28.73 -29.11
CA GLN A 20 -8.47 -28.26 -28.05
C GLN A 20 -7.77 -29.52 -27.59
N ASP A 21 -6.51 -29.65 -28.01
CA ASP A 21 -5.56 -30.48 -27.30
C ASP A 21 -5.80 -30.23 -25.81
N LYS A 22 -6.07 -31.32 -25.09
CA LYS A 22 -6.26 -31.32 -23.65
C LYS A 22 -5.19 -30.41 -23.05
N SER A 23 -5.58 -29.22 -22.59
CA SER A 23 -4.80 -28.51 -21.60
C SER A 23 -4.61 -29.54 -20.50
N SER A 24 -3.36 -29.94 -20.27
CA SER A 24 -2.98 -30.91 -19.25
C SER A 24 -3.82 -30.63 -18.01
N GLU A 25 -4.65 -31.59 -17.63
CA GLU A 25 -5.43 -31.57 -16.40
C GLU A 25 -4.41 -31.35 -15.26
N GLY A 26 -4.22 -30.10 -14.85
CA GLY A 26 -3.34 -29.76 -13.76
C GLY A 26 -3.86 -30.49 -12.54
N LYS A 27 -3.00 -31.17 -11.79
CA LYS A 27 -3.39 -31.75 -10.50
C LYS A 27 -4.14 -30.67 -9.72
N ASP A 28 -5.39 -30.93 -9.39
CA ASP A 28 -6.15 -30.03 -8.53
C ASP A 28 -5.45 -30.01 -7.17
N PHE A 29 -5.07 -28.81 -6.70
CA PHE A 29 -4.34 -28.69 -5.45
C PHE A 29 -5.31 -28.94 -4.30
N ARG A 30 -4.85 -29.71 -3.30
CA ARG A 30 -5.66 -30.11 -2.14
C ARG A 30 -6.28 -28.93 -1.38
N LEU A 31 -5.62 -27.77 -1.40
CA LEU A 31 -6.10 -26.52 -0.82
C LEU A 31 -6.08 -25.44 -1.89
N SER A 32 -7.20 -24.73 -2.05
CA SER A 32 -7.27 -23.57 -2.94
C SER A 32 -6.48 -22.40 -2.36
N LEU A 33 -6.06 -21.46 -3.22
CA LEU A 33 -5.40 -20.23 -2.77
C LEU A 33 -6.33 -19.38 -1.90
N GLU A 34 -7.64 -19.37 -2.19
CA GLU A 34 -8.65 -18.68 -1.40
C GLU A 34 -8.72 -19.23 0.02
N GLU A 35 -8.89 -20.55 0.17
CA GLU A 35 -8.96 -21.18 1.49
C GLU A 35 -7.66 -20.97 2.28
N SER A 36 -6.53 -21.05 1.57
CA SER A 36 -5.20 -20.83 2.15
C SER A 36 -5.04 -19.42 2.70
N ASN A 37 -5.41 -18.40 1.90
CA ASN A 37 -5.33 -16.99 2.31
C ASN A 37 -6.38 -16.63 3.35
N ASP A 38 -7.57 -17.22 3.28
CA ASP A 38 -8.60 -16.99 4.28
C ASP A 38 -8.15 -17.48 5.66
N LYS A 39 -7.66 -18.73 5.75
CA LYS A 39 -7.16 -19.28 7.02
C LYS A 39 -5.93 -18.53 7.53
N LEU A 40 -4.93 -18.29 6.69
CA LEU A 40 -3.68 -17.64 7.13
C LEU A 40 -3.86 -16.16 7.42
N LEU A 41 -4.40 -15.41 6.46
CA LEU A 41 -4.37 -13.96 6.49
C LEU A 41 -5.65 -13.35 7.05
N ASN A 42 -6.84 -13.79 6.63
CA ASN A 42 -8.10 -13.22 7.13
C ASN A 42 -8.36 -13.65 8.58
N GLN A 43 -8.25 -14.95 8.86
CA GLN A 43 -8.48 -15.51 10.20
C GLN A 43 -7.25 -15.40 11.12
N GLY A 44 -6.06 -15.15 10.57
CA GLY A 44 -4.83 -15.06 11.35
C GLY A 44 -4.37 -16.39 11.95
N ASN A 45 -4.78 -17.53 11.38
CA ASN A 45 -4.39 -18.85 11.88
C ASN A 45 -2.96 -19.20 11.44
N ILE A 46 -1.97 -18.65 12.14
CA ILE A 46 -0.54 -18.84 11.82
C ILE A 46 -0.10 -20.32 11.87
N ALA A 47 -0.73 -21.15 12.71
CA ALA A 47 -0.42 -22.58 12.78
C ALA A 47 -0.81 -23.32 11.49
N PHE A 48 -1.71 -22.76 10.67
CA PHE A 48 -2.07 -23.35 9.39
C PHE A 48 -0.89 -23.38 8.41
N ALA A 49 0.14 -22.55 8.61
CA ALA A 49 1.33 -22.51 7.75
C ALA A 49 2.03 -23.88 7.68
N ASP A 50 2.06 -24.62 8.79
CA ASP A 50 2.68 -25.95 8.88
C ASP A 50 1.99 -27.00 8.00
N SER A 51 0.74 -26.74 7.60
CA SER A 51 -0.05 -27.62 6.73
C SER A 51 -0.08 -27.20 5.26
N LEU A 52 0.51 -26.04 4.96
CA LEU A 52 0.50 -25.44 3.62
C LEU A 52 1.89 -25.32 2.99
N PHE A 53 2.91 -24.98 3.78
CA PHE A 53 4.27 -24.73 3.30
C PHE A 53 5.19 -25.92 3.58
N ALA A 54 6.09 -26.22 2.64
CA ALA A 54 7.10 -27.25 2.81
C ALA A 54 8.08 -26.86 3.93
N SER A 55 8.71 -27.86 4.56
CA SER A 55 9.67 -27.63 5.65
C SER A 55 10.86 -26.77 5.24
N ASP A 56 11.20 -26.76 3.95
CA ASP A 56 12.26 -25.99 3.32
C ASP A 56 11.74 -24.81 2.47
N TYR A 57 10.51 -24.35 2.71
CA TYR A 57 9.90 -23.23 1.98
C TYR A 57 10.87 -22.05 1.81
N ASN A 58 11.21 -21.69 0.56
CA ASN A 58 12.18 -20.65 0.22
C ASN A 58 13.52 -20.73 1.01
N ASN A 59 13.95 -21.93 1.43
CA ASN A 59 15.07 -22.21 2.33
C ASN A 59 14.95 -21.61 3.75
N MET A 60 13.76 -21.18 4.16
CA MET A 60 13.48 -20.58 5.47
C MET A 60 12.46 -21.40 6.29
N GLY A 61 11.64 -22.20 5.62
CA GLY A 61 10.59 -23.00 6.24
C GLY A 61 9.35 -22.19 6.64
N PRO A 62 8.32 -22.87 7.20
CA PRO A 62 7.02 -22.26 7.50
C PRO A 62 7.06 -21.14 8.55
N ASP A 63 8.06 -21.13 9.44
CA ASP A 63 8.16 -20.13 10.51
C ASP A 63 8.36 -18.71 9.96
N ALA A 64 9.08 -18.55 8.84
CA ALA A 64 9.20 -17.25 8.16
C ALA A 64 7.83 -16.70 7.69
N VAL A 65 6.91 -17.58 7.29
CA VAL A 65 5.54 -17.19 6.94
C VAL A 65 4.76 -16.78 8.18
N LYS A 66 4.90 -17.52 9.30
CA LYS A 66 4.22 -17.19 10.57
C LYS A 66 4.65 -15.81 11.07
N ASP A 67 5.94 -15.51 11.02
CA ASP A 67 6.49 -14.21 11.42
C ASP A 67 5.94 -13.10 10.53
N PHE A 68 5.95 -13.31 9.20
CA PHE A 68 5.38 -12.36 8.26
C PHE A 68 3.89 -12.07 8.53
N VAL A 69 3.07 -13.12 8.67
CA VAL A 69 1.62 -12.98 8.95
C VAL A 69 1.38 -12.27 10.28
N THR A 70 2.15 -12.61 11.31
CA THR A 70 2.05 -12.00 12.64
C THR A 70 2.34 -10.51 12.59
N ASN A 71 3.44 -10.12 11.94
CA ASN A 71 3.82 -8.72 11.78
C ASN A 71 2.81 -7.95 10.93
N LEU A 72 2.36 -8.55 9.82
CA LEU A 72 1.37 -7.93 8.94
C LEU A 72 0.04 -7.69 9.66
N ARG A 73 -0.49 -8.67 10.40
CA ARG A 73 -1.74 -8.50 11.17
C ARG A 73 -1.58 -7.58 12.39
N THR A 74 -0.38 -7.47 12.95
CA THR A 74 -0.11 -6.47 13.99
C THR A 74 -0.20 -5.06 13.40
N ALA A 75 0.38 -4.84 12.22
CA ALA A 75 0.31 -3.58 11.50
C ALA A 75 -1.09 -3.26 10.94
N PHE A 76 -1.83 -4.28 10.53
CA PHE A 76 -3.17 -4.19 9.94
C PHE A 76 -4.15 -5.14 10.68
N PRO A 77 -4.65 -4.76 11.87
CA PRO A 77 -5.49 -5.65 12.69
C PRO A 77 -6.84 -6.05 12.05
N ASP A 78 -7.33 -5.22 11.13
CA ASP A 78 -8.56 -5.38 10.35
C ASP A 78 -8.26 -5.83 8.91
N LEU A 79 -7.16 -6.58 8.71
CA LEU A 79 -6.74 -7.10 7.40
C LEU A 79 -7.83 -7.97 6.74
N GLU A 80 -8.19 -7.60 5.53
CA GLU A 80 -9.02 -8.35 4.59
C GLU A 80 -8.23 -8.67 3.32
N VAL A 81 -8.39 -9.88 2.80
CA VAL A 81 -7.63 -10.42 1.68
C VAL A 81 -8.55 -11.15 0.71
N SER A 82 -8.43 -10.82 -0.58
CA SER A 82 -9.03 -11.55 -1.69
C SER A 82 -7.97 -12.08 -2.65
N VAL A 83 -8.28 -13.18 -3.33
CA VAL A 83 -7.43 -13.79 -4.36
C VAL A 83 -8.13 -13.71 -5.71
N GLU A 84 -7.41 -13.26 -6.72
CA GLU A 84 -7.92 -13.02 -8.07
C GLU A 84 -6.91 -13.53 -9.11
N ASN A 85 -7.35 -13.67 -10.36
CA ASN A 85 -6.50 -13.93 -11.54
C ASN A 85 -5.45 -15.04 -11.36
N LYS A 86 -5.91 -16.28 -11.33
CA LYS A 86 -5.06 -17.46 -11.11
C LYS A 86 -4.81 -18.21 -12.42
N VAL A 87 -3.55 -18.56 -12.66
CA VAL A 87 -3.13 -19.46 -13.74
C VAL A 87 -2.23 -20.53 -13.17
N GLN A 88 -2.50 -21.79 -13.51
CA GLN A 88 -1.70 -22.93 -13.08
C GLN A 88 -1.04 -23.59 -14.28
N ASN A 89 0.23 -23.95 -14.13
CA ASN A 89 0.97 -24.77 -15.07
C ASN A 89 1.81 -25.81 -14.30
N GLY A 90 1.35 -27.06 -14.30
CA GLY A 90 2.00 -28.12 -13.52
C GLY A 90 2.02 -27.80 -12.03
N LYS A 91 3.23 -27.70 -11.47
CA LYS A 91 3.50 -27.38 -10.05
C LYS A 91 3.50 -25.89 -9.73
N MET A 92 3.45 -25.04 -10.75
CA MET A 92 3.54 -23.59 -10.60
C MET A 92 2.15 -22.96 -10.69
N GLN A 93 1.88 -21.96 -9.86
CA GLN A 93 0.66 -21.17 -9.90
C GLN A 93 1.00 -19.68 -9.80
N ALA A 94 0.61 -18.90 -10.81
CA ALA A 94 0.67 -17.45 -10.78
C ALA A 94 -0.69 -16.90 -10.36
N TRP A 95 -0.71 -15.92 -9.46
CA TRP A 95 -1.93 -15.38 -8.88
C TRP A 95 -1.74 -13.96 -8.35
N ILE A 96 -2.86 -13.26 -8.19
CA ILE A 96 -2.90 -11.92 -7.62
C ILE A 96 -3.66 -11.97 -6.31
N ARG A 97 -3.17 -11.23 -5.32
CA ARG A 97 -3.81 -11.04 -4.03
C ARG A 97 -4.04 -9.56 -3.80
N THR A 98 -5.26 -9.18 -3.46
CA THR A 98 -5.58 -7.81 -3.03
C THR A 98 -5.78 -7.83 -1.52
N HIS A 99 -5.20 -6.85 -0.85
CA HIS A 99 -5.29 -6.67 0.59
C HIS A 99 -5.89 -5.31 0.90
N LYS A 100 -6.58 -5.25 2.03
CA LYS A 100 -7.11 -4.01 2.59
C LYS A 100 -6.99 -4.04 4.10
N GLY A 101 -6.56 -2.95 4.71
CA GLY A 101 -6.52 -2.84 6.16
C GLY A 101 -6.16 -1.43 6.62
N THR A 102 -6.39 -1.14 7.90
CA THR A 102 -5.99 0.12 8.53
C THR A 102 -4.60 -0.01 9.14
N HIS A 103 -3.68 0.87 8.77
CA HIS A 103 -2.31 0.85 9.28
C HIS A 103 -2.24 1.39 10.73
N ARG A 104 -2.13 0.50 11.72
CA ARG A 104 -2.24 0.79 13.16
C ARG A 104 -0.97 0.54 13.98
N ALA A 105 0.04 -0.14 13.44
CA ALA A 105 1.33 -0.31 14.10
C ALA A 105 2.48 -0.17 13.08
N PRO A 106 3.71 0.15 13.51
CA PRO A 106 4.82 0.34 12.59
C PRO A 106 5.06 -0.85 11.66
N PHE A 107 5.30 -0.59 10.38
CA PHE A 107 5.55 -1.62 9.38
C PHE A 107 6.46 -1.11 8.27
N MET A 108 7.45 -1.90 7.86
CA MET A 108 8.41 -1.55 6.79
C MET A 108 9.08 -0.17 6.96
N GLY A 109 9.32 0.26 8.20
CA GLY A 109 9.91 1.57 8.51
C GLY A 109 8.91 2.74 8.58
N TYR A 110 7.64 2.52 8.27
CA TYR A 110 6.59 3.53 8.37
C TYR A 110 5.88 3.45 9.72
N LEU A 111 5.61 4.61 10.32
CA LEU A 111 4.82 4.75 11.54
C LEU A 111 3.31 4.64 11.25
N PRO A 112 2.48 4.30 12.25
CA PRO A 112 1.06 4.03 12.03
C PRO A 112 0.32 5.27 11.51
N LEU A 113 -0.17 5.16 10.28
CA LEU A 113 -0.81 6.25 9.55
C LEU A 113 -2.30 6.42 9.88
N ASN A 114 -2.91 5.42 10.53
CA ASN A 114 -4.33 5.38 10.92
C ASN A 114 -5.33 5.57 9.76
N ASN A 115 -4.91 5.26 8.54
CA ASN A 115 -5.74 5.28 7.35
C ASN A 115 -5.89 3.88 6.76
N ALA A 116 -6.96 3.69 5.99
CA ALA A 116 -7.15 2.49 5.20
C ALA A 116 -6.16 2.48 4.03
N ILE A 117 -5.39 1.40 3.91
CA ILE A 117 -4.47 1.13 2.81
C ILE A 117 -5.01 -0.08 2.04
N THR A 118 -5.06 0.04 0.72
CA THR A 118 -5.32 -1.06 -0.20
C THR A 118 -4.07 -1.27 -1.02
N TRP A 119 -3.63 -2.52 -1.14
CA TRP A 119 -2.44 -2.87 -1.90
C TRP A 119 -2.65 -4.23 -2.57
N GLN A 120 -1.78 -4.53 -3.53
CA GLN A 120 -1.82 -5.74 -4.31
C GLN A 120 -0.47 -6.48 -4.23
N SER A 121 -0.52 -7.79 -4.43
CA SER A 121 0.64 -8.64 -4.57
C SER A 121 0.46 -9.58 -5.74
N THR A 122 1.48 -9.67 -6.61
CA THR A 122 1.56 -10.69 -7.64
C THR A 122 2.50 -11.77 -7.16
N ILE A 123 2.04 -13.01 -7.09
CA ILE A 123 2.78 -14.14 -6.54
C ILE A 123 2.81 -15.29 -7.54
N ILE A 124 3.97 -15.94 -7.62
CA ILE A 124 4.17 -17.23 -8.26
C ILE A 124 4.52 -18.22 -7.17
N SER A 125 3.69 -19.23 -6.94
CA SER A 125 3.92 -20.29 -5.98
C SER A 125 4.32 -21.59 -6.69
N GLU A 126 5.38 -22.22 -6.24
CA GLU A 126 5.76 -23.59 -6.60
C GLU A 126 5.30 -24.56 -5.52
N ARG A 127 4.84 -25.75 -5.93
CA ARG A 127 4.52 -26.84 -5.02
C ARG A 127 5.40 -28.07 -5.24
N ASP A 128 5.71 -28.76 -4.16
CA ASP A 128 6.42 -30.04 -4.19
C ASP A 128 5.50 -31.21 -4.62
N ASP A 129 6.03 -32.44 -4.64
CA ASP A 129 5.25 -33.64 -4.97
C ASP A 129 4.20 -34.03 -3.92
N ALA A 130 4.34 -33.53 -2.69
CA ALA A 130 3.34 -33.66 -1.63
C ALA A 130 2.22 -32.61 -1.74
N GLY A 131 2.36 -31.62 -2.65
CA GLY A 131 1.42 -30.53 -2.87
C GLY A 131 1.60 -29.35 -1.91
N MET A 132 2.68 -29.33 -1.12
CA MET A 132 3.04 -28.25 -0.21
C MET A 132 3.72 -27.12 -1.00
N ILE A 133 3.52 -25.86 -0.59
CA ILE A 133 4.19 -24.72 -1.22
C ILE A 133 5.68 -24.75 -0.84
N SER A 134 6.54 -25.04 -1.81
CA SER A 134 7.99 -25.14 -1.64
C SER A 134 8.70 -23.80 -1.88
N GLY A 135 8.09 -22.92 -2.66
CA GLY A 135 8.66 -21.59 -2.90
C GLY A 135 7.64 -20.60 -3.42
N GLU A 136 7.90 -19.33 -3.15
CA GLU A 136 7.12 -18.21 -3.67
C GLU A 136 8.03 -17.07 -4.11
N TRP A 137 7.71 -16.50 -5.27
CA TRP A 137 8.34 -15.30 -5.82
C TRP A 137 7.26 -14.31 -6.19
N GLY A 138 7.47 -13.04 -5.86
CA GLY A 138 6.45 -12.04 -6.11
C GLY A 138 6.90 -10.63 -5.81
N ASN A 139 6.00 -9.71 -6.10
CA ASN A 139 6.13 -8.30 -5.76
C ASN A 139 4.84 -7.86 -5.08
N SER A 140 4.96 -6.96 -4.11
CA SER A 140 3.83 -6.21 -3.56
C SER A 140 4.11 -4.72 -3.65
N ASP A 141 3.08 -3.95 -4.01
CA ASP A 141 3.13 -2.49 -4.00
C ASP A 141 2.89 -1.89 -2.60
N LEU A 142 2.83 -2.69 -1.53
CA LEU A 142 2.56 -2.20 -0.17
C LEU A 142 3.51 -1.08 0.28
N ALA A 143 4.82 -1.19 -0.03
CA ALA A 143 5.78 -0.14 0.30
C ALA A 143 5.44 1.19 -0.40
N GLU A 144 5.09 1.12 -1.68
CA GLU A 144 4.67 2.28 -2.47
C GLU A 144 3.37 2.88 -1.92
N GLN A 145 2.40 2.04 -1.53
CA GLN A 145 1.15 2.51 -0.93
C GLN A 145 1.37 3.18 0.44
N LEU A 146 2.25 2.62 1.28
CA LEU A 146 2.65 3.23 2.56
C LEU A 146 3.37 4.56 2.35
N GLU A 147 4.27 4.64 1.37
CA GLU A 147 4.96 5.88 1.03
C GLU A 147 3.99 6.96 0.55
N LYS A 148 3.12 6.62 -0.41
CA LYS A 148 2.09 7.53 -0.92
C LYS A 148 1.21 8.07 0.20
N ALA A 149 0.81 7.20 1.12
CA ALA A 149 -0.02 7.53 2.27
C ALA A 149 0.72 8.33 3.37
N SER A 150 2.04 8.30 3.40
CA SER A 150 2.86 9.01 4.38
C SER A 150 2.99 10.51 4.08
N ALA A 151 3.51 11.26 5.05
CA ALA A 151 3.88 12.67 4.89
C ALA A 151 5.17 12.89 4.09
N ASN A 152 5.84 11.83 3.61
CA ASN A 152 7.05 11.98 2.82
C ASN A 152 6.73 12.60 1.47
N GLY A 153 7.55 13.54 1.02
CA GLY A 153 7.44 14.09 -0.33
C GLY A 153 8.00 15.50 -0.46
N VAL A 154 7.95 15.99 -1.70
CA VAL A 154 8.15 17.40 -2.02
C VAL A 154 6.79 18.05 -2.13
N TYR A 155 6.64 19.23 -1.56
CA TYR A 155 5.39 19.94 -1.44
C TYR A 155 5.56 21.34 -2.03
N THR A 156 4.54 21.82 -2.72
CA THR A 156 4.41 23.22 -3.13
C THR A 156 3.28 23.83 -2.32
N TYR A 157 3.59 24.86 -1.55
CA TYR A 157 2.60 25.54 -0.72
C TYR A 157 1.55 26.24 -1.57
N LEU A 158 0.31 26.24 -1.07
CA LEU A 158 -0.79 27.02 -1.61
C LEU A 158 -0.99 28.31 -0.79
N PRO A 159 -1.60 29.37 -1.35
CA PRO A 159 -1.79 30.65 -0.66
C PRO A 159 -2.37 30.52 0.76
N PRO A 160 -1.97 31.41 1.71
CA PRO A 160 -1.24 32.68 1.53
C PRO A 160 0.29 32.56 1.65
N VAL A 161 0.85 31.38 1.44
CA VAL A 161 2.30 31.15 1.38
C VAL A 161 2.67 30.62 0.01
N GLU A 162 3.84 31.03 -0.47
CA GLU A 162 4.42 30.57 -1.73
C GLU A 162 5.80 29.97 -1.48
N GLY A 163 6.05 28.77 -2.00
CA GLY A 163 7.34 28.10 -1.86
C GLY A 163 7.18 26.60 -1.74
N HIS A 164 8.19 25.94 -1.17
CA HIS A 164 8.27 24.50 -1.12
C HIS A 164 8.58 23.97 0.27
N ALA A 165 8.17 22.72 0.50
CA ALA A 165 8.62 21.93 1.61
C ALA A 165 9.12 20.57 1.11
N ILE A 166 10.11 20.02 1.80
CA ILE A 166 10.54 18.64 1.65
C ILE A 166 10.35 18.00 3.01
N ILE A 167 9.64 16.88 3.05
CA ILE A 167 9.46 16.07 4.26
C ILE A 167 9.99 14.67 3.95
N ASN A 168 10.83 14.15 4.82
CA ASN A 168 11.30 12.78 4.77
C ASN A 168 11.36 12.23 6.19
N MET A 169 10.41 11.37 6.58
CA MET A 169 10.21 10.64 7.83
C MET A 169 10.59 11.33 9.15
N ASP A 170 11.87 11.70 9.31
CA ASP A 170 12.50 12.28 10.48
C ASP A 170 12.99 13.72 10.29
N GLN A 171 12.87 14.30 9.10
CA GLN A 171 13.39 15.63 8.76
C GLN A 171 12.48 16.44 7.84
N PHE A 172 12.55 17.76 8.00
CA PHE A 172 11.91 18.72 7.09
C PHE A 172 12.88 19.79 6.59
N ILE A 173 12.60 20.28 5.39
CA ILE A 173 13.15 21.53 4.86
C ILE A 173 11.97 22.37 4.39
N TRP A 174 11.87 23.61 4.85
CA TRP A 174 10.87 24.57 4.43
C TRP A 174 11.54 25.78 3.83
N SER A 175 11.10 26.17 2.64
CA SER A 175 11.52 27.40 1.98
C SER A 175 10.30 28.07 1.37
N TYR A 176 9.74 29.04 2.07
CA TYR A 176 8.52 29.73 1.64
C TYR A 176 8.50 31.20 2.01
N THR A 177 7.66 31.96 1.33
CA THR A 177 7.40 33.37 1.57
C THR A 177 5.92 33.55 1.92
N ASN A 178 5.65 34.27 3.01
CA ASN A 178 4.30 34.72 3.31
C ASN A 178 3.94 35.87 2.35
N THR A 179 2.89 35.69 1.54
CA THR A 179 2.59 36.59 0.43
C THR A 179 2.10 37.96 0.89
N ASP A 180 1.50 38.04 2.08
CA ASP A 180 0.94 39.27 2.64
C ASP A 180 2.03 40.14 3.27
N THR A 181 2.90 39.52 4.07
CA THR A 181 3.98 40.22 4.80
C THR A 181 5.28 40.31 4.00
N LYS A 182 5.39 39.59 2.87
CA LYS A 182 6.62 39.36 2.09
C LYS A 182 7.77 38.76 2.90
N ARG A 183 7.46 38.15 4.06
CA ARG A 183 8.44 37.53 4.95
C ARG A 183 8.86 36.16 4.42
N GLN A 184 10.16 35.95 4.24
CA GLN A 184 10.73 34.68 3.79
C GLN A 184 11.20 33.82 4.96
N PHE A 185 10.91 32.53 4.89
CA PHE A 185 11.31 31.50 5.83
C PHE A 185 12.15 30.45 5.11
N SER A 186 13.29 30.11 5.70
CA SER A 186 14.15 29.00 5.31
C SER A 186 14.51 28.25 6.57
N GLU A 187 13.85 27.10 6.80
CA GLU A 187 13.94 26.32 8.03
C GLU A 187 14.29 24.87 7.72
N TYR A 188 15.09 24.25 8.59
CA TYR A 188 15.38 22.82 8.57
C TYR A 188 15.37 22.28 10.00
N GLY A 189 14.93 21.03 10.16
CA GLY A 189 14.98 20.37 11.44
C GLY A 189 14.39 18.98 11.43
N ASP A 190 14.11 18.50 12.63
CA ASP A 190 13.69 17.12 12.86
C ASP A 190 12.16 17.03 12.95
N ILE A 191 11.64 15.87 12.58
CA ILE A 191 10.24 15.48 12.72
C ILE A 191 10.19 14.24 13.61
N GLU A 192 9.33 14.29 14.62
CA GLU A 192 8.95 13.11 15.40
C GLU A 192 7.46 12.86 15.21
N PHE A 193 7.07 11.62 14.94
CA PHE A 193 5.67 11.27 14.92
C PHE A 193 5.28 10.61 16.25
N LYS A 194 4.28 11.19 16.90
CA LYS A 194 3.79 10.74 18.20
C LYS A 194 2.29 10.94 18.30
N ASP A 195 1.57 9.89 18.66
CA ASP A 195 0.12 9.92 18.92
C ASP A 195 -0.71 10.51 17.75
N GLY A 196 -0.32 10.21 16.50
CA GLY A 196 -1.00 10.72 15.30
C GLY A 196 -0.63 12.16 14.94
N LEU A 197 0.35 12.76 15.61
CA LEU A 197 0.83 14.12 15.39
C LEU A 197 2.27 14.12 14.88
N LEU A 198 2.58 15.10 14.03
CA LEU A 198 3.93 15.41 13.60
C LEU A 198 4.46 16.56 14.47
N LEU A 199 5.49 16.29 15.26
CA LEU A 199 6.21 17.28 16.06
C LEU A 199 7.45 17.72 15.28
N TYR A 200 7.49 18.99 14.91
CA TYR A 200 8.61 19.58 14.20
C TYR A 200 9.48 20.33 15.21
N THR A 201 10.79 20.14 15.13
CA THR A 201 11.78 20.88 15.94
C THR A 201 12.77 21.59 15.03
N VAL A 202 12.76 22.93 15.04
CA VAL A 202 13.59 23.74 14.16
C VAL A 202 15.05 23.70 14.62
N LYS A 203 15.96 23.19 13.77
CA LYS A 203 17.42 23.16 14.03
C LYS A 203 18.15 24.30 13.36
N HIS A 204 17.65 24.75 12.21
CA HIS A 204 18.20 25.87 11.47
C HIS A 204 17.06 26.76 10.98
N SER A 205 17.28 28.07 11.02
CA SER A 205 16.36 29.06 10.48
C SER A 205 17.12 30.33 10.10
N ASN A 206 16.65 31.01 9.06
CA ASN A 206 17.06 32.40 8.78
C ASN A 206 16.50 33.41 9.81
N TRP A 207 15.72 32.94 10.78
CA TRP A 207 15.19 33.68 11.93
C TRP A 207 15.72 33.07 13.23
N PRO A 208 16.73 33.67 13.87
CA PRO A 208 17.37 33.08 15.06
C PRO A 208 16.40 32.72 16.18
N GLU A 209 15.31 33.48 16.35
CA GLU A 209 14.28 33.25 17.37
C GLU A 209 13.49 31.94 17.17
N ARG A 210 13.54 31.35 15.98
CA ARG A 210 12.86 30.09 15.65
C ARG A 210 13.70 28.87 16.02
N ILE A 211 15.02 29.01 16.12
CA ILE A 211 15.93 27.90 16.38
C ILE A 211 15.65 27.33 17.78
N GLY A 212 15.41 26.01 17.85
CA GLY A 212 15.06 25.31 19.09
C GLY A 212 13.57 25.35 19.45
N THR A 213 12.74 26.07 18.67
CA THR A 213 11.29 26.01 18.84
C THR A 213 10.70 24.72 18.25
N SER A 214 9.58 24.29 18.82
CA SER A 214 8.82 23.14 18.31
C SER A 214 7.36 23.48 18.17
N PHE A 215 6.70 22.84 17.20
CA PHE A 215 5.26 22.96 16.97
C PHE A 215 4.70 21.63 16.46
N LYS A 216 3.41 21.41 16.72
CA LYS A 216 2.72 20.18 16.35
C LYS A 216 1.84 20.43 15.12
N THR A 217 1.74 19.44 14.24
CA THR A 217 0.71 19.42 13.21
C THR A 217 -0.07 18.11 13.22
N ARG A 218 -1.31 18.18 12.74
CA ARG A 218 -2.17 17.03 12.49
C ARG A 218 -2.56 17.00 11.02
N MET A 219 -2.19 15.93 10.35
CA MET A 219 -2.62 15.69 8.97
C MET A 219 -4.14 15.48 8.94
N LEU A 220 -4.83 16.23 8.08
CA LEU A 220 -6.28 16.10 7.88
C LEU A 220 -6.62 15.06 6.81
N GLY A 221 -5.68 14.79 5.92
CA GLY A 221 -5.81 13.83 4.82
C GLY A 221 -5.18 14.35 3.53
N GLN A 222 -5.16 13.47 2.54
CA GLN A 222 -4.73 13.74 1.18
C GLN A 222 -5.90 13.50 0.22
N PHE A 223 -6.18 14.48 -0.65
CA PHE A 223 -7.23 14.44 -1.66
C PHE A 223 -6.60 14.68 -3.03
N GLY A 224 -6.34 13.61 -3.77
CA GLY A 224 -5.46 13.66 -4.94
C GLY A 224 -4.07 14.11 -4.50
N ASP A 225 -3.53 15.16 -5.13
CA ASP A 225 -2.22 15.72 -4.76
C ASP A 225 -2.32 16.79 -3.66
N THR A 226 -3.53 17.18 -3.24
CA THR A 226 -3.70 18.20 -2.21
C THR A 226 -3.64 17.59 -0.82
N VAL A 227 -2.76 18.14 0.02
CA VAL A 227 -2.60 17.76 1.42
C VAL A 227 -2.99 18.93 2.31
N LYS A 228 -3.72 18.64 3.39
CA LYS A 228 -4.11 19.62 4.40
C LYS A 228 -3.70 19.17 5.80
N TRP A 229 -3.35 20.11 6.65
CA TRP A 229 -3.01 19.86 8.06
C TRP A 229 -3.40 21.03 8.95
N ASN A 230 -3.67 20.74 10.21
CA ASN A 230 -3.83 21.77 11.24
C ASN A 230 -2.51 22.01 11.96
N PHE A 231 -2.19 23.27 12.23
CA PHE A 231 -1.22 23.65 13.25
C PHE A 231 -1.89 23.57 14.63
N LEU A 232 -1.16 23.08 15.62
CA LEU A 232 -1.65 22.90 16.97
C LEU A 232 -0.75 23.63 17.98
N ASP A 233 -1.36 24.17 19.04
CA ASP A 233 -0.62 24.68 20.21
C ASP A 233 -0.22 23.55 21.19
N ALA A 234 0.34 23.93 22.35
CA ALA A 234 0.77 22.99 23.37
C ALA A 234 -0.37 22.14 23.96
N ASP A 235 -1.59 22.69 24.01
CA ASP A 235 -2.83 22.04 24.48
C ASP A 235 -3.58 21.31 23.35
N GLU A 236 -2.95 21.18 22.17
CA GLU A 236 -3.50 20.55 20.97
C GLU A 236 -4.75 21.22 20.38
N LYS A 237 -4.94 22.50 20.66
CA LYS A 237 -5.97 23.32 20.01
C LYS A 237 -5.47 23.79 18.65
N ILE A 238 -6.40 23.86 17.70
CA ILE A 238 -6.10 24.28 16.33
C ILE A 238 -5.78 25.78 16.31
N THR A 239 -4.59 26.13 15.85
CA THR A 239 -4.11 27.52 15.71
C THR A 239 -4.02 27.98 14.26
N GLY A 240 -4.09 27.06 13.30
CA GLY A 240 -4.06 27.40 11.89
C GLY A 240 -4.29 26.19 10.99
N LEU A 241 -4.46 26.47 9.70
CA LEU A 241 -4.64 25.48 8.64
C LEU A 241 -3.54 25.70 7.59
N GLY A 242 -2.83 24.62 7.26
CA GLY A 242 -1.89 24.59 6.15
C GLY A 242 -2.40 23.72 5.01
N GLN A 243 -1.96 24.05 3.80
CA GLN A 243 -2.30 23.33 2.59
C GLN A 243 -1.16 23.40 1.57
N ALA A 244 -0.92 22.29 0.88
CA ALA A 244 0.10 22.18 -0.15
C ALA A 244 -0.31 21.14 -1.20
N LEU A 245 0.33 21.22 -2.36
CA LEU A 245 0.32 20.17 -3.37
C LEU A 245 1.55 19.29 -3.14
N LYS A 246 1.35 17.99 -2.89
CA LYS A 246 2.40 16.98 -2.92
C LYS A 246 2.77 16.75 -4.38
N ALA A 247 4.03 16.94 -4.75
CA ALA A 247 4.52 16.60 -6.06
C ALA A 247 4.28 15.10 -6.29
N SER A 248 3.64 14.75 -7.41
CA SER A 248 3.55 13.37 -7.84
C SER A 248 4.96 12.86 -8.14
N GLN A 249 5.31 11.72 -7.54
CA GLN A 249 6.46 10.93 -7.97
C GLN A 249 6.11 10.20 -9.28
#